data_AF-B2TKH5-F1
#
_entry.id   AF-B2TKH5-F1
#
_cell.length_a   1.000
_cell.length_b   1.000
_cell.length_c   1.000
_cell.angle_alpha   90.00
_cell.angle_beta   90.00
_cell.angle_gamma   90.00
#
_symmetry.space_group_name_H-M   'P 1'
#
loop_
_entity.id
_entity.type
_entity.pdbx_description
1 polymer ?
#
loop_
_entity_poly.entity_id
_entity_poly.type
_entity_poly.pdbx_seq_one_letter_code
_entity_poly.pdbx_strand_id
1 'polypeptide(L)'
;MADAYNKLKANKNEVTPNKPEITKTTEVGSNAYGLISEDIPSVRNEEFNKFFNSLTSDELNEIWKDSKLRETIEDRLRQPGGLHEWHLVSRTPKFKEWSITAEQIKELRRSTKDVEFVNPKGKHGGKGSTTAHNELLKIIDSSLDYNTFKRRLNNWANYRLDGGIDSLPNGLQIK
;
A
#
# COMPACT_ATOMS: atom_id res chain seq x y z
N MET A 1 6.66 17.88 10.71
CA MET A 1 6.11 17.33 11.97
C MET A 1 4.68 17.79 12.28
N ALA A 2 3.96 18.53 11.41
CA ALA A 2 2.62 19.02 11.78
C ALA A 2 1.60 19.15 10.63
N ASP A 3 2.01 19.03 9.36
CA ASP A 3 1.22 19.62 8.28
C ASP A 3 0.03 18.73 7.84
N ALA A 4 0.20 17.41 7.79
CA ALA A 4 -0.88 16.49 7.41
C ALA A 4 -1.95 16.35 8.52
N TYR A 5 -1.52 16.22 9.78
CA TYR A 5 -2.38 16.17 10.96
C TYR A 5 -3.18 17.46 11.14
N ASN A 6 -2.54 18.63 11.02
CA ASN A 6 -3.23 19.92 11.16
C ASN A 6 -4.22 20.17 10.02
N LYS A 7 -3.97 19.70 8.79
CA LYS A 7 -4.92 19.80 7.68
C LYS A 7 -6.19 18.98 7.92
N LEU A 8 -6.06 17.78 8.47
CA LEU A 8 -7.22 16.95 8.84
C LEU A 8 -8.00 17.53 10.03
N LYS A 9 -7.32 18.16 10.99
CA LYS A 9 -7.97 18.85 12.12
C LYS A 9 -8.65 20.17 11.70
N ALA A 10 -8.04 20.94 10.80
CA ALA A 10 -8.58 22.22 10.35
C ALA A 10 -9.91 22.07 9.60
N ASN A 11 -10.08 21.02 8.80
CA ASN A 11 -11.33 20.71 8.10
C ASN A 11 -12.50 20.30 9.03
N LYS A 12 -12.23 19.94 10.30
CA LYS A 12 -13.29 19.65 11.28
C LYS A 12 -13.82 20.91 11.98
N ASN A 13 -13.13 22.05 11.87
CA ASN A 13 -13.45 23.27 12.62
C ASN A 13 -14.18 24.37 11.81
N GLU A 14 -14.42 24.20 10.51
CA GLU A 14 -15.28 25.11 9.74
C GLU A 14 -16.76 24.68 9.83
N VAL A 15 -17.35 24.85 11.03
CA VAL A 15 -18.79 24.78 11.21
C VAL A 15 -19.39 26.13 10.80
N THR A 16 -20.03 26.17 9.64
CA THR A 16 -20.96 27.26 9.29
C THR A 16 -22.23 27.13 10.13
N PRO A 17 -22.80 28.24 10.65
CA PRO A 17 -23.95 28.14 11.54
C PRO A 17 -25.24 27.90 10.73
N ASN A 18 -26.08 27.01 11.27
CA ASN A 18 -27.51 26.76 10.97
C ASN A 18 -27.87 25.55 10.09
N LYS A 19 -28.05 24.37 10.72
CA LYS A 19 -29.11 23.38 10.43
C LYS A 19 -29.25 22.40 11.63
N PRO A 20 -30.47 21.91 12.00
CA PRO A 20 -30.69 21.32 13.32
C PRO A 20 -29.97 19.99 13.52
N GLU A 21 -29.59 19.81 14.78
CA GLU A 21 -28.73 18.79 15.36
C GLU A 21 -29.35 17.39 15.23
N ILE A 22 -28.77 16.57 14.35
CA ILE A 22 -28.84 15.11 14.47
C ILE A 22 -27.51 14.73 15.13
N THR A 23 -27.55 14.37 16.40
CA THR A 23 -26.42 13.90 17.19
C THR A 23 -25.86 12.60 16.60
N LYS A 24 -25.04 12.71 15.56
CA LYS A 24 -24.10 11.65 15.18
C LYS A 24 -23.05 11.60 16.28
N THR A 25 -23.11 10.57 17.12
CA THR A 25 -22.02 10.17 17.99
C THR A 25 -20.72 10.21 17.18
N THR A 26 -19.85 11.16 17.51
CA THR A 26 -18.58 11.35 16.82
C THR A 26 -17.68 10.21 17.27
N GLU A 27 -17.56 9.15 16.46
CA GLU A 27 -16.58 8.10 16.73
C GLU A 27 -15.19 8.73 16.71
N VAL A 28 -14.53 8.76 17.87
CA VAL A 28 -13.14 9.18 17.98
C VAL A 28 -12.28 7.94 17.81
N GLY A 29 -11.34 7.98 16.87
CA GLY A 29 -10.43 6.85 16.63
C GLY A 29 -9.61 6.50 17.87
N SER A 30 -9.38 5.21 18.13
CA SER A 30 -8.60 4.75 19.29
C SER A 30 -7.09 4.87 19.12
N ASN A 31 -6.61 5.33 17.96
CA ASN A 31 -5.19 5.54 17.68
C ASN A 31 -4.70 6.89 18.21
N ALA A 32 -3.37 7.06 18.28
CA ALA A 32 -2.72 8.28 18.79
C ALA A 32 -3.14 9.58 18.05
N TYR A 33 -3.67 9.46 16.84
CA TYR A 33 -4.12 10.59 16.02
C TYR A 33 -5.64 10.81 16.06
N GLY A 34 -6.41 9.94 16.71
CA GLY A 34 -7.87 10.02 16.75
C GLY A 34 -8.56 9.80 15.39
N LEU A 35 -7.86 9.21 14.41
CA LEU A 35 -8.35 9.04 13.04
C LEU A 35 -9.36 7.89 12.94
N ILE A 36 -10.37 8.06 12.10
CA ILE A 36 -11.28 6.99 11.66
C ILE A 36 -11.17 6.77 10.14
N SER A 37 -11.76 5.70 9.60
CA SER A 37 -11.66 5.33 8.18
C SER A 37 -12.14 6.44 7.25
N GLU A 38 -13.14 7.22 7.67
CA GLU A 38 -13.70 8.36 6.95
C GLU A 38 -12.72 9.54 6.83
N ASP A 39 -11.73 9.62 7.72
CA ASP A 39 -10.68 10.64 7.66
C ASP A 39 -9.61 10.30 6.59
N ILE A 40 -9.55 9.05 6.12
CA ILE A 40 -8.61 8.63 5.08
C ILE A 40 -9.18 9.01 3.69
N PRO A 41 -8.52 9.88 2.91
CA PRO A 41 -9.06 10.33 1.65
C PRO A 41 -9.32 9.19 0.66
N SER A 42 -10.32 9.38 -0.19
CA SER A 42 -10.53 8.49 -1.33
C SER A 42 -9.39 8.65 -2.36
N VAL A 43 -9.29 7.70 -3.31
CA VAL A 43 -8.31 7.81 -4.41
C VAL A 43 -8.65 8.89 -5.44
N ARG A 44 -9.82 9.55 -5.34
CA ARG A 44 -10.23 10.60 -6.26
C ARG A 44 -9.27 11.79 -6.17
N ASN A 45 -8.95 12.37 -7.31
CA ASN A 45 -8.09 13.55 -7.43
C ASN A 45 -6.71 13.40 -6.75
N GLU A 46 -6.22 12.16 -6.65
CA GLU A 46 -4.93 11.83 -6.02
C GLU A 46 -4.83 12.20 -4.53
N GLU A 47 -5.94 12.55 -3.87
CA GLU A 47 -5.94 13.01 -2.48
C GLU A 47 -5.39 11.95 -1.52
N PHE A 48 -5.72 10.68 -1.75
CA PHE A 48 -5.11 9.58 -1.00
C PHE A 48 -3.58 9.54 -1.16
N ASN A 49 -3.06 9.74 -2.37
CA ASN A 49 -1.62 9.67 -2.59
C ASN A 49 -0.91 10.80 -1.87
N LYS A 50 -1.45 12.03 -1.95
CA LYS A 50 -0.93 13.19 -1.21
C LYS A 50 -0.92 12.92 0.29
N PHE A 51 -2.03 12.38 0.83
CA PHE A 51 -2.11 11.96 2.23
C PHE A 51 -1.02 10.93 2.56
N PHE A 52 -0.97 9.81 1.85
CA PHE A 52 0.00 8.74 2.10
C PHE A 52 1.45 9.23 2.02
N ASN A 53 1.78 10.02 1.00
CA ASN A 53 3.12 10.54 0.77
C ASN A 53 3.52 11.55 1.86
N SER A 54 2.57 12.30 2.43
CA SER A 54 2.84 13.25 3.50
C SER A 54 3.17 12.64 4.86
N LEU A 55 2.76 11.39 5.10
CA LEU A 55 3.07 10.68 6.34
C LEU A 55 4.56 10.41 6.45
N THR A 56 5.11 10.47 7.66
CA THR A 56 6.39 9.83 8.00
C THR A 56 6.19 8.32 8.22
N SER A 57 7.29 7.57 8.30
CA SER A 57 7.23 6.13 8.62
C SER A 57 6.63 5.88 10.01
N ASP A 58 6.96 6.71 11.00
CA ASP A 58 6.44 6.58 12.37
C ASP A 58 4.94 6.89 12.43
N GLU A 59 4.48 7.95 11.76
CA GLU A 59 3.05 8.27 11.67
C GLU A 59 2.28 7.13 11.00
N LEU A 60 2.80 6.59 9.90
CA LEU A 60 2.17 5.43 9.26
C LEU A 60 2.15 4.23 10.20
N ASN A 61 3.25 3.92 10.89
CA ASN A 61 3.33 2.78 11.83
C ASN A 61 2.27 2.86 12.94
N GLU A 62 2.07 4.05 13.51
CA GLU A 62 1.04 4.26 14.53
C GLU A 62 -0.38 4.11 13.97
N ILE A 63 -0.66 4.67 12.79
CA ILE A 63 -1.95 4.50 12.10
C ILE A 63 -2.19 3.02 11.75
N TRP A 64 -1.14 2.30 11.33
CA TRP A 64 -1.19 0.91 10.88
C TRP A 64 -1.54 -0.09 11.98
N LYS A 65 -1.41 0.28 13.26
CA LYS A 65 -1.84 -0.54 14.41
C LYS A 65 -3.36 -0.69 14.47
N ASP A 66 -4.10 0.29 13.96
CA ASP A 66 -5.56 0.20 13.86
C ASP A 66 -5.96 -0.63 12.63
N SER A 67 -6.59 -1.78 12.87
CA SER A 67 -6.96 -2.70 11.79
C SER A 67 -7.90 -2.11 10.74
N LYS A 68 -8.82 -1.22 11.12
CA LYS A 68 -9.78 -0.60 10.19
C LYS A 68 -9.08 0.43 9.30
N LEU A 69 -8.19 1.23 9.89
CA LEU A 69 -7.38 2.18 9.13
C LEU A 69 -6.41 1.47 8.19
N ARG A 70 -5.75 0.41 8.68
CA ARG A 70 -4.88 -0.45 7.86
C ARG A 70 -5.63 -0.98 6.64
N GLU A 71 -6.78 -1.62 6.84
CA GLU A 71 -7.61 -2.15 5.74
C GLU A 71 -7.98 -1.04 4.75
N THR A 72 -8.39 0.12 5.27
CA THR A 72 -8.72 1.29 4.43
C THR A 72 -7.52 1.73 3.58
N ILE A 73 -6.32 1.85 4.16
CA ILE A 73 -5.11 2.26 3.43
C ILE A 73 -4.71 1.21 2.40
N GLU A 74 -4.72 -0.07 2.77
CA GLU A 74 -4.43 -1.16 1.85
C GLU A 74 -5.38 -1.12 0.64
N ASP A 75 -6.69 -0.94 0.86
CA ASP A 75 -7.67 -0.86 -0.21
C ASP A 75 -7.43 0.33 -1.16
N ARG A 76 -7.06 1.50 -0.63
CA ARG A 76 -6.75 2.67 -1.45
C ARG A 76 -5.47 2.49 -2.26
N LEU A 77 -4.50 1.71 -1.76
CA LEU A 77 -3.31 1.31 -2.51
C LEU A 77 -3.63 0.29 -3.60
N ARG A 78 -4.57 -0.64 -3.34
CA ARG A 78 -5.03 -1.66 -4.30
C ARG A 78 -5.94 -1.12 -5.41
N GLN A 79 -6.47 0.10 -5.31
CA GLN A 79 -7.37 0.63 -6.34
C GLN A 79 -6.63 1.12 -7.61
N PRO A 80 -7.16 0.84 -8.83
CA PRO A 80 -8.24 -0.11 -9.12
C PRO A 80 -7.78 -1.57 -8.94
N GLY A 81 -8.73 -2.46 -8.62
CA GLY A 81 -8.45 -3.88 -8.42
C GLY A 81 -8.11 -4.64 -9.72
N GLY A 82 -7.79 -5.93 -9.58
CA GLY A 82 -7.40 -6.79 -10.72
C GLY A 82 -5.91 -6.71 -11.10
N LEU A 83 -5.13 -5.99 -10.31
CA LEU A 83 -3.68 -5.85 -10.45
C LEU A 83 -2.98 -6.59 -9.30
N HIS A 84 -1.91 -7.31 -9.60
CA HIS A 84 -1.01 -7.92 -8.63
C HIS A 84 0.03 -6.88 -8.17
N GLU A 85 0.21 -6.78 -6.87
CA GLU A 85 1.18 -5.88 -6.25
C GLU A 85 2.52 -6.60 -6.01
N TRP A 86 3.61 -6.14 -6.64
CA TRP A 86 4.97 -6.59 -6.27
C TRP A 86 5.44 -5.94 -4.96
N HIS A 87 4.99 -4.72 -4.69
CA HIS A 87 5.02 -4.09 -3.37
C HIS A 87 3.80 -4.53 -2.57
N LEU A 88 3.82 -5.75 -2.00
CA LEU A 88 2.67 -6.31 -1.30
C LEU A 88 2.17 -5.32 -0.22
N VAL A 89 0.95 -4.80 -0.39
CA VAL A 89 0.42 -3.71 0.45
C VAL A 89 0.32 -4.10 1.94
N SER A 90 0.28 -5.38 2.27
CA SER A 90 0.38 -5.89 3.65
C SER A 90 1.72 -5.59 4.34
N ARG A 91 2.70 -5.07 3.60
CA ARG A 91 4.03 -4.62 4.05
C ARG A 91 4.28 -3.15 3.74
N THR A 92 3.22 -2.35 3.56
CA THR A 92 3.34 -0.90 3.29
C THR A 92 4.25 -0.17 4.28
N PRO A 93 4.24 -0.45 5.60
CA PRO A 93 5.21 0.15 6.53
C PRO A 93 6.67 -0.01 6.09
N LYS A 94 7.06 -1.20 5.63
CA LYS A 94 8.43 -1.48 5.15
C LYS A 94 8.76 -0.65 3.91
N PHE A 95 7.82 -0.53 2.98
CA PHE A 95 8.00 0.30 1.79
C PHE A 95 8.07 1.79 2.14
N LYS A 96 7.37 2.22 3.18
CA LYS A 96 7.44 3.60 3.67
C LYS A 96 8.81 3.91 4.29
N GLU A 97 9.39 2.99 5.07
CA GLU A 97 10.78 3.10 5.55
C GLU A 97 11.78 3.28 4.40
N TRP A 98 11.53 2.62 3.28
CA TRP A 98 12.34 2.75 2.06
C TRP A 98 11.96 3.95 1.17
N SER A 99 11.12 4.86 1.66
CA SER A 99 10.67 6.07 0.95
C SER A 99 9.95 5.79 -0.37
N ILE A 100 9.24 4.67 -0.47
CA ILE A 100 8.43 4.35 -1.65
C ILE A 100 7.09 5.12 -1.60
N THR A 101 6.74 5.78 -2.70
CA THR A 101 5.51 6.58 -2.80
C THR A 101 4.28 5.73 -3.14
N ALA A 102 3.08 6.30 -2.93
CA ALA A 102 1.83 5.66 -3.35
C ALA A 102 1.77 5.42 -4.86
N GLU A 103 2.31 6.34 -5.66
CA GLU A 103 2.41 6.22 -7.12
C GLU A 103 3.28 5.02 -7.49
N GLN A 104 4.48 4.91 -6.90
CA GLN A 104 5.38 3.79 -7.18
C GLN A 104 4.75 2.44 -6.84
N ILE A 105 4.07 2.33 -5.70
CA ILE A 105 3.32 1.10 -5.34
C ILE A 105 2.27 0.78 -6.38
N LYS A 106 1.57 1.80 -6.91
CA LYS A 106 0.44 1.63 -7.83
C LYS A 106 0.87 1.37 -9.28
N GLU A 107 1.87 2.08 -9.77
CA GLU A 107 2.37 2.02 -11.15
C GLU A 107 3.20 0.77 -11.41
N LEU A 108 3.87 0.25 -10.38
CA LEU A 108 4.67 -0.97 -10.46
C LEU A 108 3.82 -2.21 -10.15
N ARG A 109 2.53 -2.18 -10.43
CA ARG A 109 1.67 -3.37 -10.42
C ARG A 109 1.57 -3.96 -11.82
N ARG A 110 1.05 -5.17 -11.91
CA ARG A 110 0.78 -5.84 -13.20
C ARG A 110 -0.62 -6.42 -13.19
N SER A 111 -1.29 -6.51 -14.34
CA SER A 111 -2.55 -7.24 -14.46
C SER A 111 -2.38 -8.65 -13.89
N THR A 112 -3.29 -9.06 -13.00
CA THR A 112 -3.29 -10.42 -12.44
C THR A 112 -3.38 -11.51 -13.50
N LYS A 113 -3.96 -11.20 -14.67
CA LYS A 113 -4.05 -12.12 -15.81
C LYS A 113 -2.70 -12.37 -16.47
N ASP A 114 -1.75 -11.46 -16.31
CA ASP A 114 -0.44 -11.51 -16.96
C ASP A 114 0.65 -12.00 -15.98
N VAL A 115 0.25 -12.57 -14.84
CA VAL A 115 1.14 -13.12 -13.83
C VAL A 115 1.02 -14.63 -13.83
N GLU A 116 1.97 -15.26 -14.52
CA GLU A 116 2.10 -16.70 -14.66
C GLU A 116 3.38 -17.20 -13.97
N PHE A 117 3.30 -18.41 -13.44
CA PHE A 117 4.37 -19.04 -12.68
C PHE A 117 4.88 -20.30 -13.38
N VAL A 118 6.18 -20.59 -13.27
CA VAL A 118 6.79 -21.79 -13.90
C VAL A 118 7.20 -22.88 -12.91
N ASN A 119 7.54 -22.54 -11.66
CA ASN A 119 8.14 -23.49 -10.70
C ASN A 119 7.43 -23.56 -9.33
N PRO A 120 6.31 -24.29 -9.18
CA PRO A 120 5.60 -25.06 -10.20
C PRO A 120 4.72 -24.18 -11.10
N LYS A 121 4.30 -24.74 -12.25
CA LYS A 121 3.39 -24.10 -13.18
C LYS A 121 2.10 -23.66 -12.49
N GLY A 122 1.69 -22.43 -12.73
CA GLY A 122 0.55 -21.82 -12.06
C GLY A 122 0.24 -20.42 -12.57
N LYS A 123 -0.72 -19.77 -11.93
CA LYS A 123 -1.11 -18.39 -12.22
C LYS A 123 -1.54 -17.68 -10.95
N HIS A 124 -1.62 -16.36 -11.01
CA HIS A 124 -2.16 -15.58 -9.91
C HIS A 124 -3.54 -16.06 -9.47
N GLY A 125 -3.77 -16.17 -8.16
CA GLY A 125 -5.01 -16.67 -7.57
C GLY A 125 -5.26 -18.18 -7.75
N GLY A 126 -4.35 -18.89 -8.43
CA GLY A 126 -4.45 -20.33 -8.67
C GLY A 126 -3.35 -21.14 -7.98
N LYS A 127 -3.09 -22.32 -8.53
CA LYS A 127 -2.02 -23.22 -8.06
C LYS A 127 -0.69 -22.48 -7.95
N GLY A 128 0.00 -22.65 -6.82
CA GLY A 128 1.30 -22.04 -6.58
C GLY A 128 1.27 -20.55 -6.19
N SER A 129 0.11 -19.88 -6.22
CA SER A 129 -0.01 -18.46 -5.88
C SER A 129 0.31 -18.17 -4.42
N THR A 130 -0.21 -18.98 -3.48
CA THR A 130 0.12 -18.83 -2.05
C THR A 130 1.61 -18.98 -1.78
N THR A 131 2.25 -19.97 -2.42
CA THR A 131 3.71 -20.17 -2.32
C THR A 131 4.47 -18.95 -2.86
N ALA A 132 4.10 -18.44 -4.03
CA ALA A 132 4.71 -17.25 -4.62
C ALA A 132 4.57 -16.02 -3.71
N HIS A 133 3.39 -15.76 -3.15
CA HIS A 133 3.19 -14.67 -2.19
C HIS A 133 4.06 -14.83 -0.94
N ASN A 134 4.14 -16.04 -0.37
CA ASN A 134 4.96 -16.31 0.80
C ASN A 134 6.46 -16.12 0.53
N GLU A 135 6.95 -16.46 -0.66
CA GLU A 135 8.32 -16.20 -1.09
C GLU A 135 8.59 -14.69 -1.23
N LEU A 136 7.67 -13.94 -1.85
CA LEU A 136 7.77 -12.48 -1.97
C LEU A 136 7.76 -11.81 -0.59
N LEU A 137 6.89 -12.23 0.32
CA LEU A 137 6.88 -11.75 1.71
C LEU A 137 8.24 -11.97 2.38
N LYS A 138 8.84 -13.15 2.24
CA LYS A 138 10.19 -13.42 2.77
C LYS A 138 11.23 -12.49 2.17
N ILE A 139 11.17 -12.20 0.87
CA ILE A 139 12.10 -11.28 0.21
C ILE A 139 11.96 -9.87 0.80
N ILE A 140 10.72 -9.37 0.96
CA ILE A 140 10.45 -8.06 1.55
C ILE A 140 10.96 -8.00 3.00
N ASP A 141 10.53 -8.96 3.82
CA ASP A 141 10.75 -8.95 5.28
C ASP A 141 12.23 -9.11 5.66
N SER A 142 13.04 -9.73 4.80
CA SER A 142 14.48 -9.93 5.05
C SER A 142 15.39 -9.03 4.23
N SER A 143 14.85 -8.08 3.45
CA SER A 143 15.68 -7.11 2.72
C SER A 143 16.01 -5.90 3.60
N LEU A 144 17.27 -5.45 3.56
CA LEU A 144 17.73 -4.30 4.34
C LEU A 144 17.21 -2.98 3.76
N ASP A 145 17.27 -2.86 2.43
CA ASP A 145 16.90 -1.69 1.67
C ASP A 145 16.17 -2.06 0.37
N TYR A 146 15.64 -1.04 -0.31
CA TYR A 146 14.90 -1.23 -1.55
C TYR A 146 15.75 -1.81 -2.69
N ASN A 147 17.04 -1.48 -2.75
CA ASN A 147 17.96 -2.00 -3.77
C ASN A 147 18.17 -3.51 -3.60
N THR A 148 18.29 -3.97 -2.36
CA THR A 148 18.38 -5.38 -2.00
C THR A 148 17.08 -6.11 -2.29
N PHE A 149 15.93 -5.49 -1.96
CA PHE A 149 14.63 -6.01 -2.36
C PHE A 149 14.55 -6.19 -3.89
N LYS A 150 14.85 -5.15 -4.68
CA LYS A 150 14.83 -5.21 -6.15
C LYS A 150 15.73 -6.32 -6.70
N ARG A 151 16.97 -6.43 -6.22
CA ARG A 151 17.91 -7.48 -6.65
C ARG A 151 17.35 -8.87 -6.39
N ARG A 152 16.84 -9.09 -5.19
CA ARG A 152 16.28 -10.39 -4.79
C ARG A 152 14.97 -10.71 -5.52
N LEU A 153 14.14 -9.71 -5.77
CA LEU A 153 12.94 -9.82 -6.59
C LEU A 153 13.28 -10.25 -8.02
N ASN A 154 14.31 -9.67 -8.64
CA ASN A 154 14.72 -10.05 -10.00
C ASN A 154 15.26 -11.49 -10.05
N ASN A 155 16.06 -11.90 -9.07
CA ASN A 155 16.51 -13.29 -8.95
C ASN A 155 15.33 -14.26 -8.79
N TRP A 156 14.37 -13.90 -7.93
CA TRP A 156 13.15 -14.68 -7.74
C TRP A 156 12.30 -14.72 -9.02
N ALA A 157 12.20 -13.62 -9.75
CA ALA A 157 11.45 -13.53 -10.99
C ALA A 157 12.01 -14.47 -12.07
N ASN A 158 13.34 -14.50 -12.26
CA ASN A 158 14.00 -15.45 -13.16
C ASN A 158 13.70 -16.91 -12.81
N TYR A 159 13.48 -17.22 -11.54
CA TYR A 159 13.14 -18.56 -11.10
C TYR A 159 11.63 -18.85 -11.16
N ARG A 160 10.76 -17.88 -10.85
CA ARG A 160 9.33 -18.12 -10.66
C ARG A 160 8.41 -17.65 -11.75
N LEU A 161 8.72 -16.58 -12.47
CA LEU A 161 7.82 -16.00 -13.45
C LEU A 161 8.06 -16.59 -14.84
N ASP A 162 6.97 -16.86 -15.56
CA ASP A 162 7.10 -17.06 -17.00
C ASP A 162 7.54 -15.75 -17.63
N GLY A 163 8.61 -15.76 -18.44
CA GLY A 163 9.29 -14.55 -18.94
C GLY A 163 10.31 -13.91 -17.98
N GLY A 164 10.57 -14.50 -16.81
CA GLY A 164 11.66 -14.07 -15.92
C GLY A 164 11.55 -12.60 -15.48
N ILE A 165 12.66 -11.86 -15.51
CA ILE A 165 12.68 -10.43 -15.16
C ILE A 165 11.82 -9.56 -16.09
N ASP A 166 11.66 -9.94 -17.36
CA ASP A 166 10.88 -9.17 -18.34
C ASP A 166 9.38 -9.17 -17.99
N SER A 167 8.97 -10.11 -17.13
CA SER A 167 7.63 -10.15 -16.55
C SER A 167 7.41 -9.20 -15.37
N LEU A 168 8.46 -8.54 -14.87
CA LEU A 168 8.33 -7.42 -13.94
C LEU A 168 8.07 -6.10 -14.69
N PRO A 169 7.36 -5.13 -14.09
CA PRO A 169 7.31 -3.76 -14.60
C PRO A 169 8.69 -3.13 -14.74
N ASN A 170 8.89 -2.27 -15.74
CA ASN A 170 10.20 -1.66 -16.06
C ASN A 170 10.91 -1.03 -14.85
N GLY A 171 10.17 -0.35 -13.95
CA GLY A 171 10.77 0.27 -12.76
C GLY A 171 11.30 -0.73 -11.72
N LEU A 172 10.96 -2.02 -11.83
CA LEU A 172 11.45 -3.11 -10.98
C LEU A 172 12.55 -3.95 -11.63
N GLN A 173 12.69 -3.90 -12.96
CA GLN A 173 13.75 -4.62 -13.66
C GLN A 173 15.14 -4.08 -13.30
N ILE A 174 16.12 -4.98 -13.24
CA ILE A 174 17.55 -4.64 -13.21
C ILE A 174 18.13 -5.14 -14.54
N LYS A 175 18.66 -4.21 -15.33
CA LYS A 175 19.31 -4.47 -16.61
C LYS A 175 20.81 -4.58 -16.42
#